data_AF-A0A811G6R6-F1
#
_entry.id   AF-A0A811G6R6-F1
#
_cell.length_a   1.000
_cell.length_b   1.000
_cell.length_c   1.000
_cell.angle_alpha   90.00
_cell.angle_beta   90.00
_cell.angle_gamma   90.00
#
_symmetry.space_group_name_H-M   'P 1'
#
loop_
_entity.id
_entity.type
_entity.pdbx_description
1 polymer ?
#
loop_
_entity_poly.entity_id
_entity_poly.type
_entity_poly.pdbx_seq_one_letter_code
_entity_poly.pdbx_strand_id
1 'polypeptide(L)'
;MVSDITTHRPIVTYEAMREPKGAPHKLHIHLFESPVEILGTNGHVTTQDGTIIPGLYTTGWIKRGPVGLIGNTKSDAKETTEMLINDWETGQLTPADNRDPNAIFDVLKQRGIPVTTWDGWHALDAAERELGQAEGRERKKIVEWNDMLHHAVLAPVSF
;
A
#
# COMPACT_ATOMS: atom_id res chain seq x y z
N MET A 1 24.68 9.03 19.08
CA MET A 1 25.20 7.68 18.77
C MET A 1 24.15 6.97 17.96
N VAL A 2 24.50 6.61 16.72
CA VAL A 2 23.62 5.93 15.76
C VAL A 2 23.49 4.48 16.24
N SER A 3 22.30 4.08 16.70
CA SER A 3 22.02 2.70 17.07
C SER A 3 21.63 1.91 15.83
N ASP A 4 22.44 0.90 15.55
CA ASP A 4 22.32 -0.15 14.56
C ASP A 4 20.90 -0.76 14.51
N ILE A 5 20.28 -0.80 13.31
CA ILE A 5 18.93 -1.37 13.06
C ILE A 5 19.01 -2.87 12.66
N THR A 6 20.16 -3.52 12.83
CA THR A 6 20.32 -4.95 12.54
C THR A 6 19.74 -5.86 13.63
N THR A 7 18.41 -5.90 13.74
CA THR A 7 17.73 -6.90 14.58
C THR A 7 16.61 -7.60 13.82
N HIS A 8 16.90 -8.84 13.42
CA HIS A 8 15.98 -9.96 13.10
C HIS A 8 14.60 -9.59 12.54
N ARG A 9 14.53 -9.46 11.21
CA ARG A 9 13.26 -9.32 10.47
C ARG A 9 12.58 -10.69 10.34
N PRO A 10 11.33 -10.88 10.80
CA PRO A 10 10.60 -12.10 10.52
C PRO A 10 10.30 -12.17 9.03
N ILE A 11 10.93 -13.13 8.33
CA ILE A 11 10.62 -13.43 6.94
C ILE A 11 9.44 -14.39 6.95
N VAL A 12 8.24 -13.89 6.67
CA VAL A 12 7.12 -14.79 6.38
C VAL A 12 7.19 -15.16 4.91
N THR A 13 7.51 -16.43 4.66
CA THR A 13 7.50 -17.01 3.32
C THR A 13 6.07 -17.42 3.01
N TYR A 14 5.49 -16.89 1.93
CA TYR A 14 4.21 -17.37 1.42
C TYR A 14 4.39 -17.90 -0.01
N GLU A 15 4.00 -19.15 -0.23
CA GLU A 15 3.91 -19.75 -1.56
C GLU A 15 2.59 -19.36 -2.19
N ALA A 16 2.61 -18.40 -3.13
CA ALA A 16 1.47 -18.17 -4.00
C ALA A 16 1.35 -19.38 -4.95
N MET A 17 0.34 -20.22 -4.75
CA MET A 17 0.08 -21.36 -5.62
C MET A 17 -0.17 -20.89 -7.06
N ARG A 18 0.73 -21.27 -7.97
CA ARG A 18 0.50 -21.31 -9.42
C ARG A 18 1.14 -22.58 -10.02
N GLU A 19 0.44 -23.16 -10.99
CA GLU A 19 0.83 -24.34 -11.76
C GLU A 19 2.22 -24.22 -12.42
N PRO A 20 2.93 -25.34 -12.65
CA PRO A 20 4.38 -25.36 -12.60
C PRO A 20 5.07 -24.98 -13.92
N LYS A 21 6.25 -24.34 -13.82
CA LYS A 21 7.54 -24.91 -14.27
C LYS A 21 8.76 -24.03 -13.94
N GLY A 22 9.74 -24.64 -13.26
CA GLY A 22 11.17 -24.46 -13.57
C GLY A 22 12.01 -23.50 -12.73
N ALA A 23 11.44 -22.58 -11.96
CA ALA A 23 12.22 -21.66 -11.13
C ALA A 23 11.58 -21.46 -9.75
N PRO A 24 12.37 -21.47 -8.65
CA PRO A 24 11.86 -21.24 -7.30
C PRO A 24 11.57 -19.74 -7.13
N HIS A 25 10.43 -19.29 -7.65
CA HIS A 25 9.97 -17.91 -7.46
C HIS A 25 9.36 -17.76 -6.07
N LYS A 26 10.22 -17.55 -5.07
CA LYS A 26 9.83 -17.28 -3.69
C LYS A 26 9.42 -15.81 -3.55
N LEU A 27 8.18 -15.54 -3.16
CA LEU A 27 7.73 -14.19 -2.82
C LEU A 27 8.13 -13.87 -1.38
N HIS A 28 8.99 -12.87 -1.20
CA HIS A 28 9.34 -12.34 0.11
C HIS A 28 8.50 -11.09 0.38
N ILE A 29 7.52 -11.20 1.27
CA ILE A 29 6.77 -10.04 1.74
C ILE A 29 7.49 -9.51 2.98
N HIS A 30 8.10 -8.34 2.85
CA HIS A 30 8.72 -7.65 3.97
C HIS A 30 7.68 -6.73 4.62
N LEU A 31 7.24 -7.10 5.81
CA LEU A 31 6.42 -6.24 6.65
C LEU A 31 7.38 -5.40 7.50
N PHE A 32 7.24 -4.08 7.42
CA PHE A 32 8.13 -3.12 8.11
C PHE A 32 7.89 -3.10 9.64
N GLU A 33 6.79 -3.69 10.10
CA GLU A 33 6.47 -3.95 11.50
C GLU A 33 5.94 -5.38 11.67
N SER A 34 5.99 -5.92 12.89
CA SER A 34 5.35 -7.19 13.27
C SER A 34 3.83 -6.98 13.34
N PRO A 35 3.06 -7.30 12.30
CA PRO A 35 1.65 -6.92 12.26
C PRO A 35 0.86 -7.75 13.25
N VAL A 36 -0.02 -7.08 14.01
CA VAL A 36 -0.78 -7.66 15.11
C VAL A 36 -2.22 -8.02 14.69
N GLU A 37 -2.44 -8.32 13.40
CA GLU A 37 -3.78 -8.50 12.80
C GLU A 37 -4.61 -7.20 12.71
N ILE A 38 -5.37 -7.02 11.63
CA ILE A 38 -6.43 -5.99 11.59
C ILE A 38 -7.75 -6.71 11.89
N LEU A 39 -8.32 -6.43 13.05
CA LEU A 39 -9.59 -7.00 13.45
C LEU A 39 -10.73 -6.32 12.71
N GLY A 40 -11.73 -7.10 12.36
CA GLY A 40 -12.89 -6.56 11.68
C GLY A 40 -14.00 -7.57 11.47
N THR A 41 -15.16 -7.05 11.08
CA THR A 41 -16.33 -7.84 10.70
C THR A 41 -16.82 -7.36 9.34
N ASN A 42 -16.92 -8.27 8.38
CA ASN A 42 -17.36 -8.01 7.00
C ASN A 42 -16.65 -6.88 6.24
N GLY A 43 -15.53 -6.34 6.75
CA GLY A 43 -14.74 -5.26 6.15
C GLY A 43 -14.79 -3.95 6.95
N HIS A 44 -15.65 -3.83 7.97
CA HIS A 44 -15.53 -2.82 9.03
C HIS A 44 -14.39 -3.18 9.96
N VAL A 45 -13.51 -2.22 10.26
CA VAL A 45 -12.46 -2.43 11.25
C VAL A 45 -13.04 -2.27 12.66
N THR A 46 -12.60 -3.12 13.57
CA THR A 46 -13.03 -3.09 14.97
C THR A 46 -11.87 -2.86 15.92
N THR A 47 -12.16 -2.31 17.10
CA THR A 47 -11.28 -2.38 18.28
C THR A 47 -11.18 -3.82 18.79
N GLN A 48 -10.30 -4.06 19.77
CA GLN A 48 -10.06 -5.39 20.35
C GLN A 48 -11.28 -6.00 21.04
N ASP A 49 -12.21 -5.19 21.54
CA ASP A 49 -13.47 -5.62 22.14
C ASP A 49 -14.59 -5.85 21.11
N GLY A 50 -14.30 -5.68 19.81
CA GLY A 50 -15.25 -5.90 18.72
C GLY A 50 -16.10 -4.67 18.36
N THR A 51 -15.86 -3.51 18.97
CA THR A 51 -16.58 -2.27 18.61
C THR A 51 -16.13 -1.76 17.24
N ILE A 52 -17.07 -1.49 16.33
CA ILE A 52 -16.76 -0.92 15.01
C ILE A 52 -16.14 0.47 15.17
N ILE A 53 -15.06 0.75 14.44
CA ILE A 53 -14.47 2.08 14.30
C ILE A 53 -15.12 2.77 13.08
N PRO A 54 -15.99 3.78 13.27
CA PRO A 54 -16.67 4.43 12.16
C PRO A 54 -15.68 5.06 11.17
N GLY A 55 -15.94 4.91 9.88
CA GLY A 55 -15.10 5.48 8.82
C GLY A 55 -13.82 4.71 8.52
N LEU A 56 -13.57 3.57 9.18
CA LEU A 56 -12.39 2.73 8.93
C LEU A 56 -12.79 1.36 8.37
N TYR A 57 -12.28 1.06 7.18
CA TYR A 57 -12.62 -0.14 6.42
C TYR A 57 -11.36 -0.85 5.90
N THR A 58 -11.52 -2.11 5.53
CA THR A 58 -10.48 -2.93 4.88
C THR A 58 -11.00 -3.61 3.63
N THR A 59 -10.12 -3.86 2.66
CA THR A 59 -10.40 -4.65 1.47
C THR A 59 -9.14 -5.36 0.97
N GLY A 60 -9.30 -6.45 0.23
CA GLY A 60 -8.24 -7.24 -0.34
C GLY A 60 -7.64 -8.21 0.66
N TRP A 61 -6.34 -8.48 0.52
CA TRP A 61 -5.67 -9.49 1.35
C TRP A 61 -5.59 -9.13 2.83
N ILE A 62 -5.62 -7.84 3.17
CA ILE A 62 -5.66 -7.42 4.57
C ILE A 62 -7.01 -7.76 5.23
N LYS A 63 -8.09 -7.88 4.46
CA LYS A 63 -9.43 -8.29 4.92
C LYS A 63 -9.62 -9.81 4.88
N ARG A 64 -9.19 -10.46 3.80
CA ARG A 64 -9.55 -11.87 3.50
C ARG A 64 -8.38 -12.85 3.55
N GLY A 65 -7.19 -12.39 3.92
CA GLY A 65 -5.96 -13.16 3.80
C GLY A 65 -5.46 -13.26 2.35
N PRO A 66 -4.25 -13.82 2.14
CA PRO A 66 -3.54 -13.79 0.87
C PRO A 66 -4.03 -14.84 -0.13
N VAL A 67 -5.34 -14.88 -0.37
CA VAL A 67 -5.99 -15.87 -1.24
C VAL A 67 -6.80 -15.17 -2.33
N GLY A 68 -6.79 -15.77 -3.53
CA GLY A 68 -7.55 -15.29 -4.69
C GLY A 68 -6.73 -14.53 -5.72
N LEU A 69 -7.30 -14.38 -6.92
CA LEU A 69 -6.73 -13.64 -8.03
C LEU A 69 -7.11 -12.16 -7.98
N ILE A 70 -6.50 -11.33 -8.84
CA ILE A 70 -6.77 -9.89 -8.93
C ILE A 70 -8.27 -9.59 -9.07
N GLY A 71 -9.01 -10.41 -9.83
CA GLY A 71 -10.47 -10.27 -9.98
C GLY A 71 -11.24 -10.43 -8.67
N ASN A 72 -10.81 -11.36 -7.80
CA ASN A 72 -11.43 -11.55 -6.49
C ASN A 72 -11.24 -10.32 -5.61
N THR A 73 -10.05 -9.72 -5.62
CA THR A 73 -9.75 -8.49 -4.88
C THR A 73 -10.59 -7.31 -5.38
N LYS A 74 -10.83 -7.22 -6.69
CA LYS A 74 -11.71 -6.18 -7.26
C LYS A 74 -13.15 -6.29 -6.74
N SER A 75 -13.73 -7.49 -6.74
CA SER A 75 -15.10 -7.68 -6.24
C SER A 75 -15.23 -7.36 -4.75
N ASP A 76 -14.23 -7.73 -3.95
CA ASP A 76 -14.18 -7.38 -2.52
C ASP A 76 -14.08 -5.88 -2.24
N ALA A 77 -13.32 -5.15 -3.06
CA ALA A 77 -13.23 -3.70 -2.97
C ALA A 77 -14.57 -3.04 -3.29
N LYS A 78 -15.32 -3.60 -4.23
CA LYS A 78 -16.69 -3.13 -4.54
C LYS A 78 -17.61 -3.34 -3.34
N GLU A 79 -17.64 -4.53 -2.75
CA GLU A 79 -18.44 -4.80 -1.54
C GLU A 79 -18.11 -3.82 -0.41
N THR A 80 -16.82 -3.55 -0.19
CA THR A 80 -16.37 -2.62 0.84
C THR A 80 -16.77 -1.18 0.56
N THR A 81 -16.72 -0.75 -0.70
CA THR A 81 -17.16 0.58 -1.12
C THR A 81 -18.67 0.74 -0.96
N GLU A 82 -19.45 -0.30 -1.26
CA GLU A 82 -20.91 -0.30 -1.06
C GLU A 82 -21.27 -0.17 0.41
N MET A 83 -20.53 -0.81 1.32
CA MET A 83 -20.71 -0.61 2.77
C MET A 83 -20.42 0.84 3.20
N LEU A 84 -19.31 1.42 2.73
CA LEU A 84 -18.97 2.82 3.04
C LEU A 84 -20.06 3.78 2.60
N ILE A 85 -20.61 3.58 1.39
CA ILE A 85 -21.70 4.39 0.86
C ILE A 85 -22.97 4.20 1.71
N ASN A 86 -23.32 2.96 2.05
CA ASN A 86 -24.49 2.68 2.88
C ASN A 86 -24.37 3.31 4.28
N ASP A 87 -23.20 3.24 4.91
CA ASP A 87 -22.96 3.83 6.22
C ASP A 87 -23.07 5.36 6.17
N TRP A 88 -22.64 5.98 5.07
CA TRP A 88 -22.89 7.40 4.82
C TRP A 88 -24.39 7.71 4.69
N GLU A 89 -25.10 6.98 3.83
CA GLU A 89 -26.53 7.20 3.55
C GLU A 89 -27.41 6.97 4.78
N THR A 90 -27.01 6.06 5.66
CA THR A 90 -27.72 5.73 6.92
C THR A 90 -27.27 6.57 8.11
N GLY A 91 -26.41 7.57 7.89
CA GLY A 91 -25.99 8.52 8.92
C GLY A 91 -25.02 7.97 9.97
N GLN A 92 -24.33 6.86 9.67
CA GLN A 92 -23.30 6.26 10.53
C GLN A 92 -21.94 6.97 10.40
N LEU A 93 -21.76 7.81 9.39
CA LEU A 93 -20.54 8.56 9.14
C LEU A 93 -20.76 10.05 9.32
N THR A 94 -19.78 10.71 9.95
CA THR A 94 -19.74 12.16 10.06
C THR A 94 -18.79 12.75 9.00
N PRO A 95 -19.14 13.88 8.37
CA PRO A 95 -18.21 14.59 7.48
C PRO A 95 -16.92 14.96 8.21
N ALA A 96 -15.81 15.01 7.49
CA ALA A 96 -14.56 15.52 8.03
C ALA A 96 -14.64 17.02 8.33
N ASP A 97 -14.10 17.44 9.48
CA ASP A 97 -14.04 18.86 9.87
C ASP A 97 -13.18 19.69 8.91
N ASN A 98 -12.06 19.11 8.44
CA ASN A 98 -11.23 19.70 7.41
C ASN A 98 -11.38 18.93 6.09
N ARG A 99 -11.72 19.64 5.03
CA ARG A 99 -11.97 19.11 3.69
C ARG A 99 -11.01 19.65 2.64
N ASP A 100 -9.97 20.39 3.06
CA ASP A 100 -8.91 20.84 2.16
C ASP A 100 -8.15 19.61 1.62
N PRO A 101 -8.12 19.38 0.29
CA PRO A 101 -7.36 18.30 -0.32
C PRO A 101 -5.86 18.31 0.04
N ASN A 102 -5.31 19.47 0.42
CA ASN A 102 -3.91 19.64 0.78
C ASN A 102 -3.59 19.33 2.25
N ALA A 103 -4.60 19.19 3.11
CA ALA A 103 -4.41 19.07 4.55
C ALA A 103 -3.46 17.93 4.95
N ILE A 104 -3.56 16.76 4.28
CA ILE A 104 -2.67 15.63 4.55
C ILE A 104 -1.23 15.92 4.11
N PHE A 105 -1.04 16.63 3.00
CA PHE A 105 0.29 16.97 2.50
C PHE A 105 0.98 17.98 3.40
N ASP A 106 0.25 18.95 3.95
CA ASP A 106 0.79 19.89 4.94
C ASP A 106 1.27 19.16 6.20
N VAL A 107 0.50 18.18 6.69
CA VAL A 107 0.90 17.34 7.83
C VAL A 107 2.18 16.55 7.51
N LEU A 108 2.27 15.94 6.33
CA LEU A 108 3.46 15.18 5.93
C LEU A 108 4.68 16.08 5.77
N LYS A 109 4.50 17.28 5.18
CA LYS A 109 5.55 18.30 5.03
C LYS A 109 6.03 18.82 6.38
N GLN A 110 5.12 19.13 7.30
CA GLN A 110 5.46 19.57 8.66
C GLN A 110 6.26 18.50 9.42
N ARG A 111 5.96 17.22 9.18
CA ARG A 111 6.72 16.08 9.75
C ARG A 111 8.03 15.79 9.03
N GLY A 112 8.35 16.50 7.94
CA GLY A 112 9.53 16.24 7.12
C GLY A 112 9.49 14.89 6.41
N ILE A 113 8.30 14.34 6.15
CA ILE A 113 8.13 13.05 5.49
C ILE A 113 8.13 13.28 3.97
N PRO A 114 9.13 12.77 3.24
CA PRO A 114 9.14 12.86 1.79
C PRO A 114 8.05 11.97 1.20
N VAL A 115 7.37 12.46 0.17
CA VAL A 115 6.34 11.74 -0.58
C VAL A 115 6.66 11.75 -2.07
N THR A 116 6.26 10.71 -2.78
CA THR A 116 6.23 10.72 -4.24
C THR A 116 4.80 10.99 -4.70
N THR A 117 4.66 11.73 -5.80
CA THR A 117 3.38 12.01 -6.45
C THR A 117 3.21 11.11 -7.66
N TRP A 118 2.11 11.30 -8.39
CA TRP A 118 1.92 10.64 -9.68
C TRP A 118 3.02 10.99 -10.67
N ASP A 119 3.49 12.25 -10.69
CA ASP A 119 4.59 12.69 -11.56
C ASP A 119 5.92 12.03 -11.18
N GLY A 120 6.19 11.92 -9.87
CA GLY A 120 7.36 11.18 -9.37
C GLY A 120 7.32 9.71 -9.79
N TRP A 121 6.16 9.06 -9.69
CA TRP A 121 5.98 7.71 -10.21
C TRP A 121 6.22 7.61 -11.73
N HIS A 122 5.71 8.56 -12.53
CA HIS A 122 5.93 8.59 -13.99
C HIS A 122 7.39 8.79 -14.36
N ALA A 123 8.13 9.59 -13.60
CA ALA A 123 9.56 9.77 -13.80
C ALA A 123 10.34 8.47 -13.54
N LEU A 124 10.01 7.75 -12.47
CA LEU A 124 10.57 6.42 -12.20
C LEU A 124 10.20 5.41 -13.30
N ASP A 125 8.93 5.38 -13.71
CA ASP A 125 8.43 4.52 -14.78
C ASP A 125 9.21 4.71 -16.09
N ALA A 126 9.41 5.97 -16.50
CA ALA A 126 10.15 6.32 -17.70
C ALA A 126 11.62 5.86 -17.62
N ALA A 127 12.29 6.11 -16.50
CA ALA A 127 13.67 5.69 -16.28
C ALA A 127 13.83 4.17 -16.36
N GLU A 128 12.94 3.40 -15.74
CA GLU A 128 12.97 1.93 -15.81
C GLU A 128 12.77 1.40 -17.23
N ARG A 129 11.92 2.06 -18.03
CA ARG A 129 11.66 1.68 -19.43
C ARG A 129 12.85 2.00 -20.33
N GLU A 130 13.47 3.16 -20.16
CA GLU A 130 14.70 3.54 -20.88
C GLU A 130 15.84 2.53 -20.62
N LEU A 131 16.05 2.16 -19.35
CA LEU A 131 17.02 1.12 -18.98
C LEU A 131 16.70 -0.24 -19.59
N GLY A 132 15.42 -0.58 -19.72
CA GLY A 132 14.97 -1.82 -20.36
C GLY A 132 15.23 -1.82 -21.87
N GLN A 133 15.03 -0.69 -22.54
CA GLN A 133 15.19 -0.56 -23.99
C GLN A 133 16.61 -0.93 -24.45
N ALA A 134 17.63 -0.52 -23.70
CA ALA A 134 19.03 -0.85 -23.98
C ALA A 134 19.31 -2.37 -23.98
N GLU A 135 18.47 -3.16 -23.30
CA GLU A 135 18.55 -4.61 -23.20
C GLU A 135 17.47 -5.33 -24.03
N GLY A 136 16.65 -4.61 -24.81
CA GLY A 136 15.53 -5.18 -25.56
C GLY A 136 14.38 -5.67 -24.66
N ARG A 137 14.21 -5.10 -23.47
CA ARG A 137 13.17 -5.43 -22.49
C ARG A 137 12.15 -4.29 -22.38
N GLU A 138 10.92 -4.59 -21.96
CA GLU A 138 9.90 -3.55 -21.68
C GLU A 138 10.37 -2.59 -20.59
N ARG A 139 11.02 -3.12 -19.56
CA ARG A 139 11.65 -2.36 -18.47
C ARG A 139 12.74 -3.14 -17.76
N LYS A 140 13.61 -2.40 -17.08
CA LYS A 140 14.55 -2.88 -16.07
C LYS A 140 14.30 -2.10 -14.79
N LYS A 141 13.88 -2.81 -13.73
CA LYS A 141 13.54 -2.18 -12.45
C LYS A 141 14.76 -1.57 -11.79
N ILE A 142 14.60 -0.37 -11.23
CA ILE A 142 15.59 0.27 -10.37
C ILE A 142 15.34 -0.26 -8.95
N VAL A 143 16.25 -1.12 -8.47
CA VAL A 143 16.05 -1.89 -7.23
C VAL A 143 16.71 -1.25 -6.00
N GLU A 144 17.75 -0.44 -6.21
CA GLU A 144 18.42 0.25 -5.12
C GLU A 144 17.56 1.39 -4.63
N TRP A 145 17.30 1.41 -3.32
CA TRP A 145 16.32 2.31 -2.70
C TRP A 145 16.61 3.78 -2.99
N ASN A 146 17.87 4.20 -2.83
CA ASN A 146 18.26 5.60 -3.06
C ASN A 146 18.13 6.00 -4.53
N ASP A 147 18.42 5.08 -5.45
CA ASP A 147 18.29 5.34 -6.89
C ASP A 147 16.80 5.42 -7.28
N MET A 148 15.97 4.53 -6.75
CA MET A 148 14.52 4.58 -6.93
C MET A 148 13.96 5.92 -6.44
N LEU A 149 14.37 6.38 -5.25
CA LEU A 149 13.95 7.69 -4.71
C LEU A 149 14.49 8.87 -5.53
N HIS A 150 15.69 8.78 -6.07
CA HIS A 150 16.26 9.80 -6.94
C HIS A 150 15.40 10.00 -8.20
N HIS A 151 14.97 8.90 -8.82
CA HIS A 151 14.10 8.94 -9.99
C HIS A 151 12.64 9.26 -9.66
N ALA A 152 12.17 8.85 -8.48
CA ALA A 152 10.79 9.10 -8.02
C ALA A 152 10.57 10.55 -7.50
N VAL A 153 11.46 11.47 -7.90
CA VAL A 153 11.56 12.91 -7.55
C VAL A 153 10.80 13.29 -6.27
N LEU A 154 11.56 13.46 -5.19
CA LEU A 154 11.09 14.04 -3.93
C LEU A 154 11.13 15.58 -3.99
N ALA A 155 10.40 16.21 -4.92
CA ALA A 155 10.30 17.68 -4.99
C ALA A 155 9.17 18.18 -4.09
N PRO A 156 9.29 19.40 -3.49
CA PRO A 156 8.29 19.91 -2.57
C PRO A 156 6.95 20.01 -3.29
N VAL A 157 5.96 19.35 -2.72
CA VAL A 157 4.61 19.25 -3.27
C VAL A 157 4.09 20.67 -3.52
N SER A 158 3.98 21.04 -4.80
CA SER A 158 3.43 22.30 -5.26
C SER A 158 2.16 21.92 -6.00
N PHE A 159 1.01 22.14 -5.37
CA PHE A 159 -0.31 21.98 -5.96
C PHE A 159 -0.88 23.34 -6.35
#